data_AF-A0A0K3A7X4-F1
#
_entry.id   AF-A0A0K3A7X4-F1
#
_cell.length_a   1.000
_cell.length_b   1.000
_cell.length_c   1.000
_cell.angle_alpha   90.00
_cell.angle_beta   90.00
_cell.angle_gamma   90.00
#
_symmetry.space_group_name_H-M   'P 1'
#
loop_
_entity.id
_entity.type
_entity.pdbx_description
1 polymer ?
#
loop_
_entity_poly.entity_id
_entity_poly.type
_entity_poly.pdbx_seq_one_letter_code
_entity_poly.pdbx_strand_id
1 'polypeptide(L)'
;MTTAPAASVAPLTGPALIERVEAIRDAVGQAFIGQPEVLEQILIALLAGGHVLIEGVPGLGKTLLVRALAQALELNYARVQFTPDLMPSDVSGHAVYDPKTESFKIRRGPVFTHLLLADEINRAPAKTQSALLEVMQEGQVTIEGKAFPLAPPFLALATQNPVEQEGTYPLPEAQLDRFLLKILIDYPQLEDEKRMVEAVTTGRSAGDFDLSQVPRVLSAADVVAMQLGTAAIAVDPQVIDYAVRIVAATRSWPGIALGAGPRGSIALIRAARAQAVLSGRDFVTPDDIRDIAKPALRHRIALAPELQIEGQSANDALGALLAKVEAPRK
;
A
#
# COMPACT_ATOMS: atom_id res chain seq x y z
N MET A 1 0.28 24.61 -22.04
CA MET A 1 -1.10 24.14 -21.87
C MET A 1 -1.41 24.17 -20.39
N THR A 2 -2.13 25.20 -19.99
CA THR A 2 -2.63 25.44 -18.64
C THR A 2 -3.53 24.27 -18.23
N THR A 3 -3.11 23.50 -17.24
CA THR A 3 -3.94 22.47 -16.61
C THR A 3 -5.17 23.15 -16.01
N ALA A 4 -6.35 22.76 -16.47
CA ALA A 4 -7.61 23.12 -15.85
C ALA A 4 -7.55 22.82 -14.33
N PRO A 5 -8.14 23.65 -13.47
CA PRO A 5 -8.24 23.31 -12.06
C PRO A 5 -9.01 21.99 -11.95
N ALA A 6 -8.46 21.02 -11.22
CA ALA A 6 -9.16 19.78 -10.93
C ALA A 6 -10.52 20.16 -10.35
N ALA A 7 -11.61 19.75 -11.01
CA ALA A 7 -12.95 19.91 -10.47
C ALA A 7 -12.94 19.37 -9.04
N SER A 8 -13.38 20.17 -8.06
CA SER A 8 -13.35 19.76 -6.66
C SER A 8 -14.26 18.55 -6.49
N VAL A 9 -13.67 17.36 -6.42
CA VAL A 9 -14.40 16.13 -6.17
C VAL A 9 -14.99 16.22 -4.76
N ALA A 10 -16.31 16.10 -4.65
CA ALA A 10 -16.99 16.14 -3.36
C ALA A 10 -16.70 14.86 -2.56
N PRO A 11 -16.55 14.93 -1.23
CA PRO A 11 -16.36 13.74 -0.40
C PRO A 11 -17.60 12.85 -0.45
N LEU A 12 -17.40 11.54 -0.58
CA LEU A 12 -18.45 10.55 -0.49
C LEU A 12 -18.57 10.04 0.94
N THR A 13 -19.72 10.20 1.59
CA THR A 13 -19.89 9.89 3.01
C THR A 13 -21.08 8.96 3.28
N GLY A 14 -21.10 8.34 4.45
CA GLY A 14 -22.26 7.58 4.94
C GLY A 14 -22.51 6.28 4.16
N PRO A 15 -23.79 5.85 4.01
CA PRO A 15 -24.13 4.57 3.40
C PRO A 15 -23.58 4.38 1.98
N ALA A 16 -23.53 5.44 1.17
CA ALA A 16 -23.02 5.37 -0.20
C ALA A 16 -21.52 5.04 -0.25
N LEU A 17 -20.74 5.49 0.75
CA LEU A 17 -19.33 5.12 0.86
C LEU A 17 -19.18 3.62 1.14
N ILE A 18 -19.96 3.11 2.09
CA ILE A 18 -19.94 1.70 2.51
C ILE A 18 -20.38 0.80 1.35
N GLU A 19 -21.47 1.12 0.67
CA GLU A 19 -21.98 0.36 -0.49
C GLU A 19 -20.94 0.24 -1.60
N ARG A 20 -20.23 1.33 -1.91
CA ARG A 20 -19.17 1.32 -2.91
C ARG A 20 -17.96 0.49 -2.49
N VAL A 21 -17.62 0.50 -1.21
CA VAL A 21 -16.52 -0.34 -0.69
C VAL A 21 -16.86 -1.83 -0.81
N GLU A 22 -18.08 -2.24 -0.45
CA GLU A 22 -18.53 -3.62 -0.63
C GLU A 22 -18.53 -4.02 -2.11
N ALA A 23 -18.97 -3.13 -3.01
CA ALA A 23 -18.94 -3.39 -4.45
C ALA A 23 -17.51 -3.66 -4.98
N ILE A 24 -16.49 -2.94 -4.47
CA ILE A 24 -15.09 -3.20 -4.82
C ILE A 24 -14.65 -4.56 -4.25
N ARG A 25 -14.96 -4.82 -2.98
CA ARG A 25 -14.61 -6.07 -2.30
C ARG A 25 -15.17 -7.27 -3.04
N ASP A 26 -16.44 -7.23 -3.42
CA ASP A 26 -17.11 -8.31 -4.16
C ASP A 26 -16.54 -8.49 -5.57
N ALA A 27 -16.25 -7.39 -6.28
CA ALA A 27 -15.67 -7.44 -7.63
C ALA A 27 -14.26 -8.06 -7.63
N VAL A 28 -13.42 -7.68 -6.67
CA VAL A 28 -12.02 -8.14 -6.60
C VAL A 28 -11.90 -9.50 -5.91
N GLY A 29 -12.74 -9.78 -4.91
CA GLY A 29 -12.75 -11.05 -4.18
C GLY A 29 -13.05 -12.26 -5.05
N GLN A 30 -13.77 -12.08 -6.16
CA GLN A 30 -13.98 -13.14 -7.16
C GLN A 30 -12.70 -13.57 -7.89
N ALA A 31 -11.72 -12.66 -7.99
CA ALA A 31 -10.46 -12.91 -8.70
C ALA A 31 -9.33 -13.42 -7.80
N PHE A 32 -9.45 -13.26 -6.48
CA PHE A 32 -8.36 -13.51 -5.54
C PHE A 32 -8.68 -14.65 -4.57
N ILE A 33 -7.93 -15.75 -4.66
CA ILE A 33 -8.16 -16.98 -3.89
C ILE A 33 -7.30 -16.96 -2.62
N GLY A 34 -7.93 -17.17 -1.46
CA GLY A 34 -7.26 -17.66 -0.25
C GLY A 34 -6.54 -16.65 0.64
N GLN A 35 -6.72 -15.35 0.41
CA GLN A 35 -6.04 -14.31 1.21
C GLN A 35 -6.92 -13.06 1.43
N PRO A 36 -8.09 -13.19 2.09
CA PRO A 36 -9.00 -12.06 2.29
C PRO A 36 -8.35 -10.91 3.06
N GLU A 37 -7.50 -11.19 4.05
CA GLU A 37 -6.81 -10.17 4.86
C GLU A 37 -5.89 -9.27 4.02
N VAL A 38 -5.24 -9.83 2.99
CA VAL A 38 -4.35 -9.06 2.09
C VAL A 38 -5.17 -8.08 1.25
N LEU A 39 -6.31 -8.52 0.74
CA LEU A 39 -7.25 -7.66 0.01
C LEU A 39 -7.75 -6.54 0.92
N GLU A 40 -8.20 -6.86 2.13
CA GLU A 40 -8.64 -5.86 3.12
C GLU A 40 -7.55 -4.81 3.36
N GLN A 41 -6.31 -5.22 3.65
CA GLN A 41 -5.21 -4.30 3.92
C GLN A 41 -4.84 -3.42 2.70
N ILE A 42 -4.99 -3.94 1.47
CA ILE A 42 -4.80 -3.14 0.25
C ILE A 42 -5.95 -2.13 0.07
N LEU A 43 -7.19 -2.52 0.35
CA LEU A 43 -8.34 -1.61 0.31
C LEU A 43 -8.22 -0.53 1.39
N ILE A 44 -7.74 -0.87 2.59
CA ILE A 44 -7.41 0.10 3.66
C ILE A 44 -6.42 1.13 3.12
N ALA A 45 -5.34 0.68 2.49
CA ALA A 45 -4.33 1.57 1.95
C ALA A 45 -4.86 2.46 0.82
N LEU A 46 -5.69 1.90 -0.07
CA LEU A 46 -6.36 2.65 -1.13
C LEU A 46 -7.26 3.76 -0.56
N LEU A 47 -8.15 3.42 0.38
CA LEU A 47 -9.08 4.37 1.01
C LEU A 47 -8.36 5.41 1.86
N ALA A 48 -7.30 5.01 2.55
CA ALA A 48 -6.47 5.92 3.34
C ALA A 48 -5.55 6.79 2.46
N GLY A 49 -5.41 6.52 1.16
CA GLY A 49 -4.48 7.21 0.26
C GLY A 49 -3.01 7.00 0.65
N GLY A 50 -2.65 5.77 1.03
CA GLY A 50 -1.31 5.39 1.45
C GLY A 50 -0.74 4.25 0.63
N HIS A 51 0.60 4.13 0.62
CA HIS A 51 1.30 3.09 -0.13
C HIS A 51 1.52 1.83 0.71
N VAL A 52 1.73 0.70 0.04
CA VAL A 52 1.88 -0.60 0.69
C VAL A 52 3.22 -1.22 0.34
N LEU A 53 3.88 -1.76 1.36
CA LEU A 53 5.01 -2.67 1.21
C LEU A 53 4.54 -4.10 1.44
N ILE A 54 4.75 -4.98 0.48
CA ILE A 54 4.32 -6.37 0.52
C ILE A 54 5.57 -7.25 0.62
N GLU A 55 5.76 -7.89 1.76
CA GLU A 55 6.84 -8.85 1.94
C GLU A 55 6.25 -10.26 1.92
N GLY A 56 6.79 -11.14 1.08
CA GLY A 56 6.29 -12.51 0.97
C GLY A 56 6.68 -13.16 -0.34
N VAL A 57 6.45 -14.47 -0.41
CA VAL A 57 6.93 -15.34 -1.50
C VAL A 57 6.39 -14.90 -2.88
N PRO A 58 7.19 -14.99 -3.95
CA PRO A 58 6.70 -14.75 -5.31
C PRO A 58 5.61 -15.74 -5.72
N GLY A 59 4.79 -15.35 -6.71
CA GLY A 59 3.82 -16.25 -7.33
C GLY A 59 2.44 -16.32 -6.66
N LEU A 60 2.21 -15.60 -5.55
CA LEU A 60 0.95 -15.64 -4.79
C LEU A 60 -0.19 -14.75 -5.35
N GLY A 61 -0.24 -14.56 -6.67
CA GLY A 61 -1.34 -13.81 -7.31
C GLY A 61 -1.34 -12.30 -7.08
N LYS A 62 -0.27 -11.70 -6.51
CA LYS A 62 -0.16 -10.25 -6.26
C LYS A 62 -0.43 -9.43 -7.54
N THR A 63 0.17 -9.82 -8.66
CA THR A 63 -0.06 -9.16 -9.97
C THR A 63 -1.51 -9.26 -10.42
N LEU A 64 -2.17 -10.39 -10.19
CA LEU A 64 -3.57 -10.57 -10.53
C LEU A 64 -4.46 -9.66 -9.68
N LEU A 65 -4.17 -9.56 -8.38
CA LEU A 65 -4.88 -8.68 -7.46
C LEU A 65 -4.81 -7.21 -7.90
N VAL A 66 -3.63 -6.70 -8.25
CA VAL A 66 -3.50 -5.30 -8.71
C VAL A 66 -4.23 -5.08 -10.03
N ARG A 67 -4.14 -6.03 -10.96
CA ARG A 67 -4.84 -5.95 -12.26
C ARG A 67 -6.36 -6.00 -12.10
N ALA A 68 -6.86 -6.85 -11.21
CA ALA A 68 -8.29 -6.95 -10.90
C ALA A 68 -8.79 -5.64 -10.25
N LEU A 69 -8.04 -5.09 -9.30
CA LEU A 69 -8.35 -3.79 -8.70
C LEU A 69 -8.33 -2.66 -9.73
N ALA A 70 -7.34 -2.65 -10.63
CA ALA A 70 -7.24 -1.67 -11.72
C ALA A 70 -8.47 -1.73 -12.64
N GLN A 71 -8.89 -2.94 -13.02
CA GLN A 71 -10.05 -3.17 -13.85
C GLN A 71 -11.35 -2.73 -13.14
N ALA A 72 -11.55 -3.15 -11.89
CA ALA A 72 -12.75 -2.83 -11.11
C ALA A 72 -12.96 -1.32 -10.92
N LEU A 73 -11.86 -0.56 -10.82
CA LEU A 73 -11.86 0.88 -10.54
C LEU A 73 -11.57 1.77 -11.77
N GLU A 74 -11.49 1.17 -12.96
CA GLU A 74 -11.12 1.85 -14.22
C GLU A 74 -9.82 2.66 -14.10
N LEU A 75 -8.85 2.11 -13.37
CA LEU A 75 -7.56 2.74 -13.11
C LEU A 75 -6.50 2.26 -14.10
N ASN A 76 -5.74 3.20 -14.64
CA ASN A 76 -4.45 2.88 -15.26
C ASN A 76 -3.55 2.12 -14.27
N TYR A 77 -2.89 1.09 -14.79
CA TYR A 77 -1.95 0.24 -14.07
C TYR A 77 -0.61 0.20 -14.80
N ALA A 78 0.48 0.20 -14.02
CA ALA A 78 1.81 -0.07 -14.52
C ALA A 78 2.55 -1.02 -13.58
N ARG A 79 3.46 -1.81 -14.17
CA ARG A 79 4.34 -2.72 -13.45
C ARG A 79 5.79 -2.33 -13.72
N VAL A 80 6.61 -2.32 -12.68
CA VAL A 80 8.06 -2.12 -12.77
C VAL A 80 8.73 -3.24 -12.01
N GLN A 81 9.62 -3.95 -12.69
CA GLN A 81 10.52 -4.89 -12.04
C GLN A 81 11.78 -4.13 -11.62
N PHE A 82 12.07 -4.12 -10.32
CA PHE A 82 13.30 -3.52 -9.83
C PHE A 82 14.45 -4.50 -10.03
N THR A 83 15.47 -4.04 -10.75
CA THR A 83 16.67 -4.80 -11.08
C THR A 83 17.91 -3.98 -10.70
N PRO A 84 19.09 -4.62 -10.54
CA PRO A 84 20.31 -3.92 -10.13
C PRO A 84 20.77 -2.82 -11.10
N ASP A 85 20.38 -2.94 -12.37
CA ASP A 85 20.70 -2.03 -13.47
C ASP A 85 19.64 -0.94 -13.71
N LEU A 86 18.49 -1.00 -13.01
CA LEU A 86 17.40 -0.05 -13.19
C LEU A 86 17.82 1.35 -12.76
N MET A 87 17.68 2.34 -13.66
CA MET A 87 18.02 3.73 -13.38
C MET A 87 16.82 4.50 -12.80
N PRO A 88 17.06 5.57 -12.01
CA PRO A 88 16.01 6.47 -11.54
C PRO A 88 15.10 6.98 -12.67
N SER A 89 15.69 7.33 -13.81
CA SER A 89 15.01 7.81 -15.02
C SER A 89 14.09 6.78 -15.69
N ASP A 90 14.30 5.49 -15.45
CA ASP A 90 13.44 4.44 -15.98
C ASP A 90 12.15 4.33 -15.16
N VAL A 91 12.17 4.81 -13.91
CA VAL A 91 11.00 4.88 -13.01
C VAL A 91 10.28 6.21 -13.20
N SER A 92 11.00 7.33 -13.11
CA SER A 92 10.42 8.67 -13.16
C SER A 92 10.12 9.14 -14.59
N GLY A 93 10.94 8.75 -15.56
CA GLY A 93 10.91 9.26 -16.93
C GLY A 93 12.11 10.16 -17.24
N HIS A 94 12.30 10.47 -18.52
CA HIS A 94 13.44 11.26 -19.00
C HIS A 94 13.10 12.06 -20.26
N ALA A 95 13.92 13.05 -20.56
CA ALA A 95 13.86 13.81 -21.80
C ALA A 95 14.66 13.09 -22.90
N VAL A 96 14.04 12.86 -24.05
CA VAL A 96 14.68 12.31 -25.25
C VAL A 96 14.75 13.42 -26.29
N TYR A 97 15.94 13.68 -26.82
CA TYR A 97 16.09 14.58 -27.96
C TYR A 97 15.48 13.95 -29.22
N ASP A 98 14.56 14.65 -29.87
CA ASP A 98 14.00 14.24 -31.17
C ASP A 98 14.71 15.02 -32.28
N PRO A 99 15.57 14.37 -33.09
CA PRO A 99 16.29 15.03 -34.17
C PRO A 99 15.39 15.60 -35.27
N LYS A 100 14.16 15.12 -35.42
CA LYS A 100 13.23 15.61 -36.45
C LYS A 100 12.61 16.94 -36.07
N THR A 101 12.37 17.15 -34.78
CA THR A 101 11.74 18.37 -34.26
C THR A 101 12.73 19.26 -33.52
N GLU A 102 14.02 18.93 -33.55
CA GLU A 102 15.13 19.60 -32.85
C GLU A 102 14.77 20.00 -31.40
N SER A 103 14.04 19.12 -30.72
CA SER A 103 13.43 19.42 -29.42
C SER A 103 13.43 18.22 -28.49
N PHE A 104 13.44 18.50 -27.20
CA PHE A 104 13.38 17.48 -26.15
C PHE A 104 11.92 17.06 -25.93
N LYS A 105 11.61 15.78 -26.21
CA LYS A 105 10.33 15.15 -25.89
C LYS A 105 10.44 14.41 -24.57
N ILE A 106 9.53 14.70 -23.65
CA ILE A 106 9.46 14.02 -22.36
C ILE A 106 8.84 12.64 -22.55
N ARG A 107 9.60 11.59 -22.19
CA ARG A 107 9.07 10.24 -22.02
C ARG A 107 8.75 10.02 -20.56
N ARG A 108 7.45 9.86 -20.28
CA ARG A 108 6.91 9.57 -18.95
C ARG A 108 7.30 8.17 -18.53
N GLY A 109 7.78 8.03 -17.30
CA GLY A 109 8.05 6.73 -16.70
C GLY A 109 6.77 5.99 -16.28
N PRO A 110 6.90 4.74 -15.83
CA PRO A 110 5.80 3.90 -15.37
C PRO A 110 5.06 4.45 -14.14
N VAL A 111 5.66 5.36 -13.38
CA VAL A 111 4.99 6.03 -12.25
C VAL A 111 3.80 6.90 -12.65
N PHE A 112 3.69 7.28 -13.93
CA PHE A 112 2.54 8.03 -14.45
C PHE A 112 1.32 7.13 -14.67
N THR A 113 0.82 6.58 -13.57
CA THR A 113 -0.29 5.62 -13.49
C THR A 113 -1.11 5.92 -12.23
N HIS A 114 -2.22 5.21 -12.01
CA HIS A 114 -2.94 5.27 -10.73
C HIS A 114 -2.50 4.15 -9.80
N LEU A 115 -2.33 2.93 -10.34
CA LEU A 115 -1.81 1.78 -9.60
C LEU A 115 -0.43 1.38 -10.14
N LEU A 116 0.56 1.35 -9.26
CA LEU A 116 1.92 0.94 -9.58
C LEU A 116 2.30 -0.30 -8.78
N LEU A 117 2.61 -1.40 -9.46
CA LEU A 117 3.26 -2.57 -8.85
C LEU A 117 4.77 -2.45 -9.05
N ALA A 118 5.50 -2.22 -7.96
CA ALA A 118 6.96 -2.13 -7.94
C ALA A 118 7.54 -3.44 -7.38
N ASP A 119 7.84 -4.39 -8.25
CA ASP A 119 8.30 -5.71 -7.84
C ASP A 119 9.76 -5.70 -7.41
N GLU A 120 10.05 -6.37 -6.30
CA GLU A 120 11.41 -6.59 -5.76
C GLU A 120 12.20 -5.30 -5.55
N ILE A 121 11.58 -4.30 -4.90
CA ILE A 121 12.17 -2.97 -4.68
C ILE A 121 13.56 -3.03 -4.01
N ASN A 122 13.83 -4.09 -3.23
CA ASN A 122 15.11 -4.35 -2.61
C ASN A 122 16.22 -4.80 -3.60
N ARG A 123 15.95 -5.06 -4.88
CA ARG A 123 16.98 -5.42 -5.87
C ARG A 123 17.60 -4.23 -6.58
N ALA A 124 16.96 -3.06 -6.55
CA ALA A 124 17.53 -1.87 -7.17
C ALA A 124 18.42 -1.08 -6.20
N PRO A 125 19.40 -0.31 -6.72
CA PRO A 125 20.21 0.58 -5.90
C PRO A 125 19.40 1.64 -5.16
N ALA A 126 19.93 2.14 -4.04
CA ALA A 126 19.27 3.14 -3.19
C ALA A 126 18.83 4.42 -3.94
N LYS A 127 19.54 4.82 -5.01
CA LYS A 127 19.17 5.97 -5.85
C LYS A 127 17.85 5.74 -6.59
N THR A 128 17.64 4.53 -7.13
CA THR A 128 16.43 4.16 -7.86
C THR A 128 15.25 3.95 -6.92
N GLN A 129 15.50 3.36 -5.74
CA GLN A 129 14.52 3.30 -4.65
C GLN A 129 14.06 4.71 -4.24
N SER A 130 15.00 5.64 -4.06
CA SER A 130 14.72 7.02 -3.68
C SER A 130 13.84 7.74 -4.72
N ALA A 131 14.03 7.47 -6.01
CA ALA A 131 13.19 8.05 -7.06
C ALA A 131 11.71 7.67 -6.88
N LEU A 132 11.40 6.39 -6.67
CA LEU A 132 10.02 5.96 -6.41
C LEU A 132 9.46 6.58 -5.12
N LEU A 133 10.26 6.63 -4.06
CA LEU A 133 9.84 7.16 -2.76
C LEU A 133 9.59 8.67 -2.76
N GLU A 134 10.32 9.41 -3.59
CA GLU A 134 10.06 10.83 -3.85
C GLU A 134 8.70 11.01 -4.52
N VAL A 135 8.41 10.21 -5.56
CA VAL A 135 7.12 10.24 -6.24
C VAL A 135 5.96 9.93 -5.28
N MET A 136 6.13 8.92 -4.42
CA MET A 136 5.15 8.57 -3.38
C MET A 136 4.87 9.72 -2.41
N GLN A 137 5.89 10.53 -2.09
CA GLN A 137 5.77 11.59 -1.11
C GLN A 137 5.22 12.90 -1.71
N GLU A 138 5.66 13.23 -2.93
CA GLU A 138 5.38 14.53 -3.57
C GLU A 138 4.16 14.47 -4.50
N GLY A 139 3.74 13.28 -4.96
CA GLY A 139 2.64 13.14 -5.92
C GLY A 139 2.93 13.77 -7.30
N GLN A 140 4.20 14.03 -7.59
CA GLN A 140 4.68 14.61 -8.85
C GLN A 140 6.09 14.11 -9.16
N VAL A 141 6.50 14.28 -10.41
CA VAL A 141 7.85 13.96 -10.90
C VAL A 141 8.48 15.20 -11.49
N THR A 142 9.74 15.48 -11.15
CA THR A 142 10.51 16.56 -11.80
C THR A 142 11.42 15.98 -12.87
N ILE A 143 11.25 16.41 -14.13
CA ILE A 143 12.10 16.01 -15.27
C ILE A 143 12.65 17.29 -15.91
N GLU A 144 13.98 17.42 -16.00
CA GLU A 144 14.66 18.61 -16.55
C GLU A 144 14.15 19.94 -15.94
N GLY A 145 13.98 19.95 -14.61
CA GLY A 145 13.51 21.12 -13.86
C GLY A 145 12.02 21.46 -14.02
N LYS A 146 11.25 20.64 -14.75
CA LYS A 146 9.79 20.80 -14.89
C LYS A 146 9.05 19.77 -14.04
N ALA A 147 8.13 20.25 -13.21
CA ALA A 147 7.27 19.39 -12.41
C ALA A 147 6.07 18.86 -13.23
N PHE A 148 5.82 17.57 -13.12
CA PHE A 148 4.72 16.86 -13.75
C PHE A 148 3.89 16.15 -12.67
N PRO A 149 2.65 16.62 -12.39
CA PRO A 149 1.80 15.99 -11.38
C PRO A 149 1.33 14.61 -11.83
N LEU A 150 1.15 13.71 -10.87
CA LEU A 150 0.48 12.43 -11.09
C LEU A 150 -1.04 12.60 -11.09
N ALA A 151 -1.72 11.72 -11.82
CA ALA A 151 -3.18 11.66 -11.80
C ALA A 151 -3.64 10.98 -10.51
N PRO A 152 -4.50 11.60 -9.69
CA PRO A 152 -5.05 10.95 -8.51
C PRO A 152 -6.16 9.95 -8.91
N PRO A 153 -6.34 8.85 -8.16
CA PRO A 153 -5.54 8.41 -7.01
C PRO A 153 -4.19 7.79 -7.46
N PHE A 154 -3.17 7.86 -6.61
CA PHE A 154 -1.90 7.15 -6.82
C PHE A 154 -1.61 6.20 -5.66
N LEU A 155 -1.57 4.89 -5.94
CA LEU A 155 -1.22 3.82 -5.01
C LEU A 155 -0.03 3.04 -5.55
N ALA A 156 0.98 2.88 -4.71
CA ALA A 156 2.18 2.11 -5.01
C ALA A 156 2.19 0.88 -4.10
N LEU A 157 2.29 -0.29 -4.73
CA LEU A 157 2.39 -1.59 -4.10
C LEU A 157 3.81 -2.09 -4.38
N ALA A 158 4.71 -1.92 -3.42
CA ALA A 158 6.10 -2.35 -3.55
C ALA A 158 6.24 -3.75 -2.97
N THR A 159 6.90 -4.68 -3.65
CA THR A 159 7.14 -6.04 -3.14
C THR A 159 8.59 -6.25 -2.74
N GLN A 160 8.82 -7.04 -1.70
CA GLN A 160 10.15 -7.49 -1.27
C GLN A 160 10.14 -9.00 -1.09
N ASN A 161 11.20 -9.66 -1.58
CA ASN A 161 11.43 -11.06 -1.32
C ASN A 161 12.44 -11.20 -0.17
N PRO A 162 12.06 -11.77 0.99
CA PRO A 162 12.96 -11.91 2.14
C PRO A 162 14.03 -13.00 1.95
N VAL A 163 13.85 -13.92 0.99
CA VAL A 163 14.73 -15.09 0.81
C VAL A 163 15.97 -14.76 -0.02
N GLU A 164 15.92 -13.74 -0.87
CA GLU A 164 17.03 -13.35 -1.73
C GLU A 164 18.05 -12.50 -0.96
N GLN A 165 19.17 -13.12 -0.56
CA GLN A 165 20.26 -12.45 0.15
C GLN A 165 21.33 -11.88 -0.81
N GLU A 166 21.43 -12.40 -2.03
CA GLU A 166 22.42 -11.92 -3.00
C GLU A 166 21.89 -10.74 -3.82
N GLY A 167 22.67 -9.65 -3.86
CA GLY A 167 22.35 -8.49 -4.70
C GLY A 167 21.17 -7.65 -4.21
N THR A 168 20.79 -7.76 -2.94
CA THR A 168 19.72 -6.94 -2.34
C THR A 168 20.26 -5.75 -1.54
N TYR A 169 19.56 -4.64 -1.67
CA TYR A 169 19.76 -3.37 -0.99
C TYR A 169 18.55 -3.14 -0.07
N PRO A 170 18.68 -3.38 1.25
CA PRO A 170 17.58 -3.18 2.17
C PRO A 170 17.17 -1.71 2.19
N LEU A 171 15.86 -1.46 2.26
CA LEU A 171 15.38 -0.09 2.43
C LEU A 171 15.75 0.41 3.84
N PRO A 172 16.40 1.58 3.96
CA PRO A 172 16.57 2.25 5.24
C PRO A 172 15.23 2.49 5.94
N GLU A 173 15.24 2.52 7.27
CA GLU A 173 14.03 2.73 8.10
C GLU A 173 13.28 4.02 7.73
N ALA A 174 14.02 5.10 7.45
CA ALA A 174 13.44 6.36 6.99
C ALA A 174 12.68 6.25 5.66
N GLN A 175 13.02 5.27 4.82
CA GLN A 175 12.32 4.96 3.58
C GLN A 175 11.11 4.07 3.81
N LEU A 176 11.26 3.02 4.65
CA LEU A 176 10.16 2.15 5.05
C LEU A 176 9.00 2.96 5.66
N ASP A 177 9.29 3.97 6.46
CA ASP A 177 8.29 4.80 7.13
C ASP A 177 7.34 5.56 6.15
N ARG A 178 7.70 5.68 4.86
CA ARG A 178 6.82 6.26 3.81
C ARG A 178 5.69 5.32 3.39
N PHE A 179 5.79 4.03 3.66
CA PHE A 179 4.69 3.09 3.42
C PHE A 179 3.69 3.16 4.56
N LEU A 180 2.40 3.24 4.26
CA LEU A 180 1.34 3.23 5.26
C LEU A 180 1.33 1.89 6.00
N LEU A 181 1.31 0.80 5.23
CA LEU A 181 1.24 -0.57 5.73
C LEU A 181 2.39 -1.42 5.17
N LYS A 182 2.92 -2.32 6.01
CA LYS A 182 3.70 -3.49 5.59
C LYS A 182 2.84 -4.75 5.76
N ILE A 183 2.43 -5.32 4.64
CA ILE A 183 1.66 -6.56 4.56
C ILE A 183 2.65 -7.72 4.46
N LEU A 184 2.46 -8.72 5.31
CA LEU A 184 3.18 -10.00 5.19
C LEU A 184 2.27 -11.00 4.50
N ILE A 185 2.79 -11.66 3.48
CA ILE A 185 2.09 -12.70 2.75
C ILE A 185 2.85 -14.00 2.93
N ASP A 186 2.19 -14.96 3.58
CA ASP A 186 2.66 -16.34 3.72
C ASP A 186 2.04 -17.24 2.65
N TYR A 187 2.47 -18.49 2.60
CA TYR A 187 1.86 -19.50 1.74
C TYR A 187 0.36 -19.64 2.03
N PRO A 188 -0.47 -19.80 0.99
CA PRO A 188 -1.90 -20.06 1.16
C PRO A 188 -2.11 -21.36 1.92
N GLN A 189 -3.28 -21.49 2.55
CA GLN A 189 -3.68 -22.78 3.14
C GLN A 189 -3.78 -23.85 2.04
N LEU A 190 -3.59 -25.13 2.40
CA LEU A 190 -3.56 -26.22 1.42
C LEU A 190 -4.79 -26.26 0.50
N GLU A 191 -5.97 -25.95 1.03
CA GLU A 191 -7.22 -25.88 0.24
C GLU A 191 -7.19 -24.71 -0.77
N ASP A 192 -6.63 -23.57 -0.37
CA ASP A 192 -6.48 -22.39 -1.23
C ASP A 192 -5.41 -22.61 -2.29
N GLU A 193 -4.30 -23.23 -1.92
CA GLU A 193 -3.24 -23.63 -2.83
C GLU A 193 -3.77 -24.62 -3.86
N LYS A 194 -4.55 -25.62 -3.43
CA LYS A 194 -5.21 -26.57 -4.34
C LYS A 194 -6.13 -25.86 -5.32
N ARG A 195 -6.98 -24.93 -4.85
CA ARG A 195 -7.86 -24.11 -5.72
C ARG A 195 -7.04 -23.27 -6.71
N MET A 196 -5.91 -22.72 -6.28
CA MET A 196 -5.00 -21.96 -7.13
C MET A 196 -4.36 -22.85 -8.21
N VAL A 197 -3.86 -24.02 -7.84
CA VAL A 197 -3.28 -25.00 -8.76
C VAL A 197 -4.32 -25.48 -9.77
N GLU A 198 -5.52 -25.85 -9.32
CA GLU A 198 -6.64 -26.25 -10.18
C GLU A 198 -7.00 -25.12 -11.16
N ALA A 199 -7.11 -23.87 -10.70
CA ALA A 199 -7.39 -22.73 -11.57
C ALA A 199 -6.32 -22.57 -12.65
N VAL A 200 -5.03 -22.58 -12.28
CA VAL A 200 -3.92 -22.37 -13.23
C VAL A 200 -3.75 -23.54 -14.21
N THR A 201 -3.88 -24.78 -13.74
CA THR A 201 -3.64 -26.00 -14.54
C THR A 201 -4.79 -26.39 -15.46
N THR A 202 -6.02 -26.00 -15.15
CA THR A 202 -7.19 -26.25 -16.01
C THR A 202 -7.31 -25.26 -17.18
N GLY A 203 -6.30 -24.43 -17.41
CA GLY A 203 -6.21 -23.53 -18.56
C GLY A 203 -6.63 -22.08 -18.27
N ARG A 204 -6.92 -21.71 -17.02
CA ARG A 204 -6.92 -20.29 -16.62
C ARG A 204 -5.50 -19.90 -16.22
N SER A 205 -4.61 -19.78 -17.20
CA SER A 205 -3.25 -19.28 -16.96
C SER A 205 -3.31 -18.02 -16.09
N ALA A 206 -2.38 -17.83 -15.15
CA ALA A 206 -2.32 -16.60 -14.35
C ALA A 206 -2.20 -15.31 -15.21
N GLY A 207 -1.85 -15.44 -16.50
CA GLY A 207 -1.91 -14.38 -17.52
C GLY A 207 -3.29 -14.18 -18.16
N ASP A 208 -4.11 -15.23 -18.20
CA ASP A 208 -5.44 -15.34 -18.84
C ASP A 208 -6.57 -15.56 -17.82
N PHE A 209 -6.41 -15.07 -16.58
CA PHE A 209 -7.62 -14.78 -15.81
C PHE A 209 -8.38 -13.75 -16.63
N ASP A 210 -9.57 -14.10 -17.10
CA ASP A 210 -10.38 -13.22 -17.93
C ASP A 210 -10.85 -12.04 -17.09
N LEU A 211 -10.00 -11.01 -17.01
CA LEU A 211 -10.29 -9.76 -16.33
C LEU A 211 -11.54 -9.08 -16.91
N SER A 212 -12.03 -9.50 -18.10
CA SER A 212 -13.32 -9.00 -18.61
C SER A 212 -14.50 -9.42 -17.75
N GLN A 213 -14.36 -10.49 -16.95
CA GLN A 213 -15.38 -10.92 -15.98
C GLN A 213 -15.38 -10.08 -14.70
N VAL A 214 -14.32 -9.32 -14.42
CA VAL A 214 -14.28 -8.42 -13.26
C VAL A 214 -15.13 -7.19 -13.60
N PRO A 215 -16.26 -6.96 -12.90
CA PRO A 215 -17.14 -5.85 -13.21
C PRO A 215 -16.45 -4.53 -12.90
N ARG A 216 -16.62 -3.55 -13.79
CA ARG A 216 -16.21 -2.17 -13.54
C ARG A 216 -17.26 -1.54 -12.64
N VAL A 217 -16.85 -1.23 -11.41
CA VAL A 217 -17.77 -0.74 -10.37
C VAL A 217 -17.65 0.76 -10.17
N LEU A 218 -16.45 1.34 -10.34
CA LEU A 218 -16.17 2.73 -10.00
C LEU A 218 -15.13 3.35 -10.94
N SER A 219 -15.05 4.68 -10.93
CA SER A 219 -14.04 5.46 -11.65
C SER A 219 -12.93 6.00 -10.73
N ALA A 220 -11.86 6.52 -11.32
CA ALA A 220 -10.80 7.22 -10.58
C ALA A 220 -11.34 8.39 -9.72
N ALA A 221 -12.32 9.15 -10.23
CA ALA A 221 -12.92 10.26 -9.49
C ALA A 221 -13.71 9.76 -8.26
N ASP A 222 -14.38 8.62 -8.37
CA ASP A 222 -15.08 7.99 -7.26
C ASP A 222 -14.11 7.57 -6.15
N VAL A 223 -12.96 7.00 -6.51
CA VAL A 223 -11.93 6.62 -5.53
C VAL A 223 -11.43 7.86 -4.77
N VAL A 224 -11.19 8.98 -5.46
CA VAL A 224 -10.81 10.24 -4.80
C VAL A 224 -11.92 10.73 -3.86
N ALA A 225 -13.18 10.67 -4.28
CA ALA A 225 -14.32 11.01 -3.42
C ALA A 225 -14.37 10.14 -2.15
N MET A 226 -14.11 8.83 -2.30
CA MET A 226 -14.05 7.87 -1.20
C MET A 226 -12.88 8.12 -0.26
N GLN A 227 -11.70 8.49 -0.78
CA GLN A 227 -10.54 8.87 0.04
C GLN A 227 -10.84 10.11 0.89
N LEU A 228 -11.46 11.13 0.28
CA LEU A 228 -11.88 12.34 0.99
C LEU A 228 -12.94 12.05 2.07
N GLY A 229 -13.91 11.20 1.75
CA GLY A 229 -14.92 10.72 2.70
C GLY A 229 -14.34 9.93 3.87
N THR A 230 -13.43 9.00 3.57
CA THR A 230 -12.72 8.21 4.56
C THR A 230 -11.89 9.10 5.49
N ALA A 231 -11.23 10.13 4.96
CA ALA A 231 -10.48 11.08 5.76
C ALA A 231 -11.36 11.91 6.72
N ALA A 232 -12.65 12.05 6.42
CA ALA A 232 -13.63 12.79 7.22
C ALA A 232 -14.30 11.94 8.32
N ILE A 233 -14.03 10.63 8.38
CA ILE A 233 -14.57 9.74 9.41
C ILE A 233 -14.21 10.23 10.82
N ALA A 234 -15.22 10.23 11.70
CA ALA A 234 -15.09 10.72 13.06
C ALA A 234 -14.17 9.83 13.88
N VAL A 235 -13.31 10.46 14.68
CA VAL A 235 -12.39 9.78 15.60
C VAL A 235 -12.51 10.46 16.94
N ASP A 236 -12.89 9.69 17.97
CA ASP A 236 -12.97 10.19 19.33
C ASP A 236 -11.56 10.58 19.84
N PRO A 237 -11.39 11.70 20.57
CA PRO A 237 -10.11 12.09 21.16
C PRO A 237 -9.45 10.99 22.01
N GLN A 238 -10.23 10.14 22.69
CA GLN A 238 -9.71 8.99 23.44
C GLN A 238 -9.09 7.92 22.53
N VAL A 239 -9.62 7.73 21.32
CA VAL A 239 -9.05 6.81 20.33
C VAL A 239 -7.75 7.38 19.75
N ILE A 240 -7.69 8.70 19.56
CA ILE A 240 -6.44 9.40 19.18
C ILE A 240 -5.38 9.22 20.27
N ASP A 241 -5.73 9.47 21.53
CA ASP A 241 -4.83 9.25 22.67
C ASP A 241 -4.33 7.80 22.74
N TYR A 242 -5.22 6.83 22.55
CA TYR A 242 -4.88 5.41 22.50
C TYR A 242 -3.85 5.09 21.41
N ALA A 243 -4.04 5.60 20.19
CA ALA A 243 -3.09 5.43 19.09
C ALA A 243 -1.72 6.06 19.40
N VAL A 244 -1.71 7.25 20.03
CA VAL A 244 -0.48 7.93 20.46
C VAL A 244 0.22 7.13 21.56
N ARG A 245 -0.51 6.60 22.54
CA ARG A 245 0.02 5.77 23.62
C ARG A 245 0.65 4.47 23.12
N ILE A 246 0.01 3.79 22.16
CA ILE A 246 0.59 2.60 21.51
C ILE A 246 1.94 2.95 20.91
N VAL A 247 2.01 4.01 20.10
CA VAL A 247 3.23 4.42 19.41
C VAL A 247 4.30 4.88 20.40
N ALA A 248 3.93 5.65 21.42
CA ALA A 248 4.85 6.08 22.47
C ALA A 248 5.44 4.89 23.23
N ALA A 249 4.62 3.88 23.55
CA ALA A 249 5.07 2.67 24.22
C ALA A 249 6.15 1.92 23.43
N THR A 250 6.12 1.95 22.09
CA THR A 250 7.15 1.31 21.26
C THR A 250 8.55 1.87 21.50
N ARG A 251 8.67 3.14 21.92
CA ARG A 251 9.96 3.83 22.12
C ARG A 251 10.64 3.48 23.44
N SER A 252 9.88 2.94 24.39
CA SER A 252 10.36 2.54 25.71
C SER A 252 10.13 1.05 25.98
N TRP A 253 9.75 0.28 24.97
CA TRP A 253 9.45 -1.14 25.13
C TRP A 253 10.74 -1.95 25.20
N PRO A 254 10.91 -2.84 26.20
CA PRO A 254 12.09 -3.71 26.28
C PRO A 254 12.26 -4.55 25.01
N GLY A 255 13.46 -4.49 24.43
CA GLY A 255 13.80 -5.24 23.21
C GLY A 255 13.43 -4.55 21.89
N ILE A 256 12.81 -3.37 21.92
CA ILE A 256 12.74 -2.48 20.75
C ILE A 256 13.90 -1.47 20.86
N ALA A 257 14.85 -1.55 19.92
CA ALA A 257 15.99 -0.64 19.86
C ALA A 257 15.59 0.73 19.27
N LEU A 258 14.68 0.74 18.31
CA LEU A 258 14.11 1.97 17.75
C LEU A 258 12.59 1.84 17.66
N GLY A 259 11.87 2.74 18.34
CA GLY A 259 10.42 2.80 18.32
C GLY A 259 9.86 3.68 17.19
N ALA A 260 8.56 3.55 16.94
CA ALA A 260 7.88 4.28 15.87
C ALA A 260 7.79 5.80 16.16
N GLY A 261 8.05 6.61 15.13
CA GLY A 261 7.89 8.07 15.17
C GLY A 261 6.42 8.53 15.14
N PRO A 262 6.17 9.86 15.17
CA PRO A 262 4.81 10.43 15.09
C PRO A 262 4.00 10.00 13.86
N ARG A 263 4.70 9.67 12.76
CA ARG A 263 4.10 9.12 11.54
C ARG A 263 3.43 7.77 11.78
N GLY A 264 3.89 6.99 12.78
CA GLY A 264 3.18 5.79 13.23
C GLY A 264 1.77 6.12 13.75
N SER A 265 1.61 7.17 14.56
CA SER A 265 0.30 7.56 15.09
C SER A 265 -0.63 8.04 13.98
N ILE A 266 -0.10 8.82 13.03
CA ILE A 266 -0.83 9.28 11.85
C ILE A 266 -1.27 8.09 11.00
N ALA A 267 -0.39 7.11 10.79
CA ALA A 267 -0.67 5.90 10.03
C ALA A 267 -1.80 5.08 10.67
N LEU A 268 -1.77 4.89 12.00
CA LEU A 268 -2.83 4.19 12.74
C LEU A 268 -4.19 4.84 12.51
N ILE A 269 -4.28 6.17 12.69
CA ILE A 269 -5.57 6.88 12.55
C ILE A 269 -6.08 6.84 11.11
N ARG A 270 -5.20 7.08 10.12
CA ARG A 270 -5.58 7.02 8.71
C ARG A 270 -6.08 5.64 8.31
N ALA A 271 -5.38 4.59 8.73
CA ALA A 271 -5.73 3.23 8.38
C ALA A 271 -6.96 2.73 9.16
N ALA A 272 -7.13 3.14 10.42
CA ALA A 272 -8.30 2.81 11.23
C ALA A 272 -9.59 3.48 10.73
N ARG A 273 -9.51 4.69 10.16
CA ARG A 273 -10.66 5.30 9.45
C ARG A 273 -11.12 4.44 8.27
N ALA A 274 -10.18 3.95 7.47
CA ALA A 274 -10.50 3.06 6.37
C ALA A 274 -11.02 1.69 6.85
N GLN A 275 -10.47 1.15 7.94
CA GLN A 275 -10.97 -0.06 8.59
C GLN A 275 -12.42 0.09 9.07
N ALA A 276 -12.76 1.22 9.69
CA ALA A 276 -14.13 1.51 10.11
C ALA A 276 -15.09 1.51 8.93
N VAL A 277 -14.71 2.15 7.82
CA VAL A 277 -15.50 2.16 6.57
C VAL A 277 -15.69 0.75 6.01
N LEU A 278 -14.62 -0.05 5.94
CA LEU A 278 -14.67 -1.45 5.49
C LEU A 278 -15.51 -2.34 6.42
N SER A 279 -15.70 -1.92 7.66
CA SER A 279 -16.58 -2.56 8.64
C SER A 279 -18.01 -2.00 8.63
N GLY A 280 -18.35 -1.12 7.68
CA GLY A 280 -19.67 -0.49 7.58
C GLY A 280 -19.96 0.56 8.66
N ARG A 281 -18.93 1.16 9.27
CA ARG A 281 -19.06 2.17 10.33
C ARG A 281 -18.56 3.55 9.88
N ASP A 282 -19.15 4.59 10.45
CA ASP A 282 -18.81 6.00 10.21
C ASP A 282 -18.00 6.65 11.36
N PHE A 283 -17.54 5.84 12.31
CA PHE A 283 -16.66 6.23 13.41
C PHE A 283 -15.63 5.15 13.72
N VAL A 284 -14.46 5.56 14.19
CA VAL A 284 -13.36 4.67 14.57
C VAL A 284 -13.51 4.19 16.01
N THR A 285 -13.27 2.90 16.24
CA THR A 285 -13.21 2.28 17.58
C THR A 285 -11.76 1.96 17.98
N PRO A 286 -11.50 1.71 19.27
CA PRO A 286 -10.18 1.23 19.72
C PRO A 286 -9.75 -0.09 19.07
N ASP A 287 -10.70 -0.95 18.68
CA ASP A 287 -10.41 -2.22 18.02
C ASP A 287 -9.83 -2.01 16.62
N ASP A 288 -10.33 -1.01 15.87
CA ASP A 288 -9.77 -0.65 14.55
C ASP A 288 -8.27 -0.28 14.65
N ILE A 289 -7.89 0.42 15.73
CA ILE A 289 -6.50 0.78 15.99
C ILE A 289 -5.68 -0.47 16.33
N ARG A 290 -6.23 -1.38 17.13
CA ARG A 290 -5.56 -2.62 17.56
C ARG A 290 -5.29 -3.54 16.37
N ASP A 291 -6.28 -3.72 15.50
CA ASP A 291 -6.22 -4.61 14.34
C ASP A 291 -5.18 -4.11 13.32
N ILE A 292 -5.16 -2.79 13.07
CA ILE A 292 -4.24 -2.19 12.11
C ILE A 292 -2.84 -1.91 12.68
N ALA A 293 -2.64 -2.06 13.99
CA ALA A 293 -1.38 -1.72 14.65
C ALA A 293 -0.20 -2.53 14.12
N LYS A 294 -0.37 -3.84 13.92
CA LYS A 294 0.70 -4.69 13.39
C LYS A 294 1.13 -4.27 11.97
N PRO A 295 0.24 -4.25 10.95
CA PRO A 295 0.65 -3.86 9.59
C PRO A 295 1.10 -2.40 9.49
N ALA A 296 0.60 -1.50 10.35
CA ALA A 296 1.07 -0.11 10.37
C ALA A 296 2.42 0.09 11.09
N LEU A 297 2.77 -0.70 12.12
CA LEU A 297 3.95 -0.39 12.95
C LEU A 297 5.14 -1.33 12.75
N ARG A 298 4.96 -2.53 12.19
CA ARG A 298 6.02 -3.55 12.11
C ARG A 298 7.28 -3.11 11.35
N HIS A 299 7.14 -2.21 10.38
CA HIS A 299 8.24 -1.64 9.59
C HIS A 299 8.74 -0.29 10.13
N ARG A 300 8.16 0.17 11.25
CA ARG A 300 8.52 1.42 11.94
C ARG A 300 9.21 1.16 13.28
N ILE A 301 9.50 -0.10 13.58
CA ILE A 301 10.26 -0.50 14.77
C ILE A 301 11.46 -1.34 14.36
N ALA A 302 12.56 -1.18 15.09
CA ALA A 302 13.74 -2.02 14.99
C ALA A 302 13.90 -2.80 16.29
N LEU A 303 14.00 -4.13 16.19
CA LEU A 303 14.26 -4.97 17.34
C LEU A 303 15.72 -4.85 17.77
N ALA A 304 15.95 -5.01 19.07
CA ALA A 304 17.29 -5.15 19.62
C ALA A 304 17.92 -6.48 19.14
N PRO A 305 19.24 -6.54 18.95
CA PRO A 305 19.92 -7.73 18.45
C PRO A 305 19.63 -8.99 19.27
N GLU A 306 19.45 -8.84 20.59
CA GLU A 306 19.16 -9.96 21.49
C GLU A 306 17.84 -10.65 21.12
N LEU A 307 16.78 -9.88 20.85
CA LEU A 307 15.48 -10.43 20.44
C LEU A 307 15.54 -11.08 19.06
N GLN A 308 16.36 -10.55 18.15
CA GLN A 308 16.56 -11.15 16.83
C GLN A 308 17.26 -12.51 16.92
N ILE A 309 18.25 -12.64 17.82
CA ILE A 309 18.96 -13.90 18.08
C ILE A 309 18.01 -14.95 18.68
N GLU A 310 17.08 -14.52 19.53
CA GLU A 310 16.01 -15.37 20.09
C GLU A 310 14.92 -15.74 19.05
N GLY A 311 15.00 -15.21 17.83
CA GLY A 311 14.03 -15.47 16.76
C GLY A 311 12.70 -14.73 16.94
N GLN A 312 12.63 -13.72 17.82
CA GLN A 312 11.42 -12.92 17.97
C GLN A 312 11.22 -11.97 16.79
N SER A 313 9.97 -11.81 16.37
CA SER A 313 9.59 -10.91 15.29
C SER A 313 9.02 -9.58 15.81
N ALA A 314 9.00 -8.57 14.93
CA ALA A 314 8.35 -7.29 15.23
C ALA A 314 6.86 -7.49 15.61
N ASN A 315 6.19 -8.50 15.05
CA ASN A 315 4.80 -8.82 15.37
C ASN A 315 4.64 -9.36 16.79
N ASP A 316 5.62 -10.09 17.32
CA ASP A 316 5.59 -10.63 18.68
C ASP A 316 5.74 -9.51 19.71
N ALA A 317 6.72 -8.63 19.49
CA ALA A 317 6.92 -7.43 20.32
C ALA A 317 5.69 -6.52 20.31
N LEU A 318 5.11 -6.25 19.13
CA LEU A 318 3.87 -5.47 19.01
C LEU A 318 2.68 -6.18 19.66
N GLY A 319 2.57 -7.50 19.55
CA GLY A 319 1.52 -8.28 20.19
C GLY A 319 1.56 -8.16 21.71
N ALA A 320 2.74 -8.32 22.31
CA ALA A 320 2.94 -8.17 23.75
C ALA A 320 2.67 -6.73 24.23
N LEU A 321 3.05 -5.73 23.43
CA LEU A 321 2.79 -4.32 23.70
C LEU A 321 1.28 -4.01 23.68
N LEU A 322 0.57 -4.45 22.64
CA LEU A 322 -0.88 -4.24 22.50
C LEU A 322 -1.71 -4.94 23.59
N ALA A 323 -1.17 -6.01 24.19
CA ALA A 323 -1.79 -6.64 25.34
C ALA A 323 -1.65 -5.81 26.63
N LYS A 324 -0.58 -5.01 26.77
CA LYS A 324 -0.34 -4.15 27.94
C LYS A 324 -0.96 -2.76 27.84
N VAL A 325 -1.03 -2.18 26.65
CA VAL A 325 -1.59 -0.83 26.49
C VAL A 325 -3.12 -0.93 26.58
N GLU A 326 -3.68 -0.43 27.68
CA GLU A 326 -5.13 -0.48 27.92
C GLU A 326 -5.90 0.37 26.90
N ALA A 327 -6.91 -0.23 26.28
CA ALA A 327 -7.87 0.50 25.46
C ALA A 327 -8.73 1.44 26.33
N PRO A 328 -9.17 2.60 25.81
CA PRO A 328 -10.06 3.49 26.53
C PRO A 328 -11.36 2.76 26.89
N ARG A 329 -11.80 2.94 28.14
CA ARG A 329 -13.03 2.35 28.65
C ARG A 329 -14.13 3.40 28.60
N LYS A 330 -15.00 3.28 27.60
CA LYS A 330 -16.16 4.15 27.28
C LYS A 330 -15.84 5.46 26.57
#